data_AF-A0A920EY33-F1
#
_entry.id   AF-A0A920EY33-F1
#
_cell.length_a   1.000
_cell.length_b   1.000
_cell.length_c   1.000
_cell.angle_alpha   90.00
_cell.angle_beta   90.00
_cell.angle_gamma   90.00
#
_symmetry.space_group_name_H-M   'P 1'
#
loop_
_entity.id
_entity.type
_entity.pdbx_description
1 polymer ?
#
loop_
_entity_poly.entity_id
_entity_poly.type
_entity_poly.pdbx_seq_one_letter_code
_entity_poly.pdbx_strand_id
1 'polypeptide(L)'
;MLVEASGVNGTGKAARVDGYSVAGKTGTTRKIENGKYSTNKYIASYVGFAPSSNPRFIAAIRVDEPTKSKTGGKVAAPIFQNSSIGIKRFSNVS
;
A
#
# COMPACT_ATOMS: atom_id res chain seq x y z
N MET A 1 9.35 -12.89 -3.90
CA MET A 1 8.80 -11.93 -4.88
C MET A 1 7.97 -10.78 -4.25
N LEU A 2 6.82 -11.01 -3.58
CA LEU A 2 6.02 -9.91 -2.98
C LEU A 2 6.53 -9.40 -1.61
N VAL A 3 7.08 -10.29 -0.78
CA VAL A 3 7.77 -9.92 0.47
C VAL A 3 8.96 -9.01 0.19
N GLU A 4 9.66 -9.26 -0.92
CA GLU A 4 10.86 -8.53 -1.33
C GLU A 4 10.54 -7.11 -1.82
N ALA A 5 9.42 -6.95 -2.54
CA ALA A 5 8.90 -5.63 -2.95
C ALA A 5 8.44 -4.75 -1.76
N SER A 6 8.19 -5.35 -0.60
CA SER A 6 7.96 -4.67 0.70
C SER A 6 9.18 -4.73 1.65
N GLY A 7 10.25 -5.40 1.22
CA GLY A 7 11.51 -5.61 1.93
C GLY A 7 12.47 -4.41 1.85
N VAL A 8 13.69 -4.56 2.39
CA VAL A 8 14.68 -3.46 2.52
C VAL A 8 15.07 -2.87 1.17
N ASN A 9 14.84 -3.58 0.07
CA ASN A 9 15.15 -3.14 -1.29
C ASN A 9 13.91 -2.86 -2.15
N GLY A 10 12.70 -2.95 -1.58
CA GLY A 10 11.44 -2.78 -2.28
C GLY A 10 10.88 -1.35 -2.26
N THR A 11 9.94 -1.02 -3.15
CA THR A 11 9.27 0.29 -3.23
C THR A 11 8.18 0.49 -2.17
N GLY A 12 7.82 -0.57 -1.44
CA GLY A 12 6.76 -0.60 -0.42
C GLY A 12 7.22 -0.44 1.03
N LYS A 13 8.44 0.08 1.30
CA LYS A 13 9.01 0.16 2.67
C LYS A 13 8.09 0.82 3.70
N ALA A 14 7.34 1.83 3.28
CA ALA A 14 6.42 2.56 4.16
C ALA A 14 5.18 1.75 4.59
N ALA A 15 4.97 0.54 4.07
CA ALA A 15 3.90 -0.36 4.48
C ALA A 15 4.31 -1.32 5.61
N ARG A 16 5.56 -1.27 6.10
CA ARG A 16 6.05 -2.15 7.17
C ARG A 16 5.31 -1.92 8.48
N VAL A 17 4.95 -3.00 9.16
CA VAL A 17 4.27 -2.97 10.46
C VAL A 17 5.16 -3.68 11.46
N ASP A 18 5.52 -3.00 12.54
CA ASP A 18 6.42 -3.57 13.55
C ASP A 18 5.82 -4.84 14.19
N GLY A 19 6.60 -5.92 14.15
CA GLY A 19 6.21 -7.24 14.63
C GLY A 19 5.42 -8.09 13.63
N TYR A 20 5.17 -7.62 12.39
CA TYR A 20 4.52 -8.39 11.34
C TYR A 20 5.32 -8.39 10.04
N SER A 21 5.40 -9.55 9.39
CA SER A 21 5.89 -9.61 8.02
C SER A 21 4.80 -9.10 7.06
N VAL A 22 5.13 -8.11 6.23
CA VAL A 22 4.19 -7.52 5.26
C VAL A 22 4.64 -7.87 3.85
N ALA A 23 3.70 -8.35 3.04
CA ALA A 23 3.90 -8.56 1.61
C ALA A 23 2.92 -7.69 0.82
N GLY A 24 3.41 -7.04 -0.23
CA GLY A 24 2.56 -6.16 -1.01
C GLY A 24 3.31 -5.45 -2.14
N LYS A 25 2.52 -4.82 -3.01
CA LYS A 25 3.01 -4.14 -4.21
C LYS A 25 2.40 -2.75 -4.32
N THR A 26 3.23 -1.79 -4.73
CA THR A 26 2.80 -0.44 -5.10
C THR A 26 2.44 -0.39 -6.58
N GLY A 27 1.35 0.29 -6.91
CA GLY A 27 0.99 0.69 -8.26
C GLY A 27 0.99 2.22 -8.40
N THR A 28 1.30 2.71 -9.59
CA THR A 28 1.16 4.13 -9.95
C THR A 28 0.82 4.20 -11.42
N THR A 29 -0.33 4.78 -11.72
CA THR A 29 -0.86 4.81 -13.09
C THR A 29 -1.34 6.21 -13.40
N ARG A 30 -1.24 6.64 -14.66
CA ARG A 30 -1.89 7.87 -15.12
C ARG A 30 -3.39 7.62 -15.25
N LYS A 31 -4.21 8.56 -14.74
CA LYS A 31 -5.67 8.44 -14.85
C LYS A 31 -6.06 8.56 -16.32
N ILE A 32 -7.05 7.78 -16.74
CA ILE A 32 -7.63 7.90 -18.09
C ILE A 32 -8.78 8.89 -18.00
N GLU A 33 -8.74 9.93 -18.82
CA GLU A 33 -9.81 10.92 -18.99
C GLU A 33 -10.15 10.99 -20.48
N ASN A 34 -11.43 10.83 -20.81
CA ASN A 34 -11.92 10.86 -22.20
C ASN A 34 -11.13 9.92 -23.13
N GLY A 35 -10.79 8.72 -22.64
CA GLY A 35 -10.05 7.71 -23.41
C GLY A 35 -8.55 7.99 -23.58
N LYS A 36 -8.01 9.06 -23.00
CA LYS A 36 -6.59 9.41 -23.08
C LYS A 36 -5.96 9.47 -21.68
N TYR A 37 -4.66 9.19 -21.59
CA TYR A 37 -3.94 9.40 -20.33
C TYR A 37 -3.91 10.89 -19.98
N SER A 38 -4.36 11.22 -18.77
CA SER A 38 -4.25 12.55 -18.21
C SER A 38 -2.77 12.95 -18.05
N THR A 39 -2.47 14.21 -18.33
CA THR A 39 -1.10 14.74 -18.23
C THR A 39 -0.67 14.91 -16.78
N ASN A 40 -1.62 15.23 -15.89
CA ASN A 40 -1.34 15.63 -14.52
C ASN A 40 -2.04 14.79 -13.45
N LYS A 41 -3.01 13.96 -13.80
CA LYS A 41 -3.74 13.12 -12.84
C LYS A 41 -3.20 11.70 -12.78
N TYR A 42 -3.05 11.22 -11.56
CA TYR A 42 -2.47 9.93 -11.25
C TYR A 42 -3.36 9.17 -10.29
N ILE A 43 -3.27 7.85 -10.34
CA ILE A 43 -3.83 6.94 -9.35
C ILE A 43 -2.63 6.29 -8.66
N ALA A 44 -2.53 6.49 -7.35
CA ALA A 44 -1.54 5.85 -6.50
C ALA A 44 -2.21 4.69 -5.77
N SER A 45 -1.59 3.51 -5.79
CA SER A 45 -2.17 2.32 -5.17
C SER A 45 -1.17 1.48 -4.40
N TYR A 46 -1.68 0.76 -3.41
CA TYR A 46 -0.96 -0.27 -2.67
C TYR A 46 -1.90 -1.43 -2.38
N VAL A 47 -1.47 -2.65 -2.67
CA VAL A 47 -2.18 -3.87 -2.29
C VAL A 47 -1.23 -4.75 -1.51
N GLY A 48 -1.65 -5.20 -0.33
CA GLY A 48 -0.82 -6.03 0.53
C GLY A 48 -1.60 -6.79 1.59
N PHE A 49 -0.90 -7.68 2.27
CA PHE A 49 -1.44 -8.52 3.33
C PHE A 49 -0.42 -8.77 4.45
N ALA A 50 -0.93 -9.07 5.64
CA ALA A 50 -0.13 -9.33 6.84
C ALA A 50 -0.84 -10.28 7.84
N PRO A 51 -0.10 -11.06 8.66
CA PRO A 51 1.31 -11.43 8.44
C PRO A 51 1.50 -12.20 7.13
N SER A 52 2.64 -12.06 6.47
CA SER A 52 2.86 -12.66 5.14
C SER A 52 2.95 -14.19 5.17
N SER A 53 3.29 -14.78 6.32
CA SER A 53 3.39 -16.25 6.51
C SER A 53 2.03 -16.90 6.82
N ASN A 54 1.13 -16.17 7.46
CA ASN A 54 -0.24 -16.61 7.76
C ASN A 54 -1.18 -15.39 7.65
N PRO A 55 -1.66 -15.05 6.44
CA PRO A 55 -2.41 -13.82 6.20
C PRO A 55 -3.70 -13.76 7.03
N ARG A 56 -3.80 -12.75 7.90
CA ARG A 56 -4.98 -12.46 8.73
C ARG A 56 -5.72 -11.22 8.26
N PHE A 57 -5.04 -10.39 7.47
CA PHE A 57 -5.52 -9.12 6.95
C PHE A 57 -5.01 -8.91 5.53
N ILE A 58 -5.90 -8.41 4.66
CA ILE A 58 -5.59 -7.95 3.31
C ILE A 58 -6.21 -6.56 3.12
N ALA A 59 -5.48 -5.66 2.46
CA ALA A 59 -6.04 -4.38 2.05
C ALA A 59 -5.54 -3.96 0.67
N ALA A 60 -6.46 -3.34 -0.06
CA ALA A 60 -6.20 -2.63 -1.29
C ALA A 60 -6.53 -1.14 -1.07
N ILE A 61 -5.53 -0.29 -1.23
CA ILE A 61 -5.64 1.15 -1.06
C ILE A 61 -5.45 1.78 -2.43
N ARG A 62 -6.39 2.66 -2.79
CA ARG A 62 -6.35 3.49 -3.98
C ARG A 62 -6.54 4.93 -3.54
N VAL A 63 -5.62 5.79 -3.95
CA VAL A 63 -5.74 7.24 -3.79
C VAL A 63 -5.84 7.84 -5.18
N ASP A 64 -6.98 8.46 -5.45
CA ASP A 64 -7.26 9.13 -6.71
C ASP A 64 -6.75 10.57 -6.68
N GLU A 65 -6.07 10.98 -7.74
CA GLU A 65 -5.54 12.33 -7.94
C GLU A 65 -4.72 12.89 -6.74
N PRO A 66 -3.70 12.17 -6.22
CA PRO A 66 -2.93 12.65 -5.08
C PRO A 66 -2.11 13.90 -5.44
N THR A 67 -2.21 14.94 -4.62
CA THR A 67 -1.63 16.26 -4.90
C THR A 67 -0.20 16.45 -4.38
N LYS A 68 0.17 15.78 -3.28
CA LYS A 68 1.51 15.92 -2.64
C LYS A 68 2.58 14.99 -3.20
N SER A 69 2.20 13.81 -3.71
CA SER A 69 3.11 12.87 -4.35
C SER A 69 2.34 11.95 -5.27
N LYS A 70 2.95 11.53 -6.39
CA LYS A 70 2.28 10.71 -7.41
C LYS A 70 2.48 9.21 -7.18
N THR A 71 3.39 8.80 -6.30
CA THR A 71 3.79 7.39 -6.18
C THR A 71 3.03 6.64 -5.11
N GLY A 72 2.59 5.41 -5.44
CA GLY A 72 1.91 4.49 -4.51
C GLY A 72 2.71 4.19 -3.26
N GLY A 73 4.05 4.14 -3.35
CA GLY A 73 4.93 3.93 -2.21
C GLY A 73 4.99 5.10 -1.21
N LYS A 74 4.74 6.33 -1.64
CA LYS A 74 4.73 7.52 -0.75
C LYS A 74 3.33 7.88 -0.26
N VAL A 75 2.29 7.53 -1.01
CA VAL A 75 0.90 7.90 -0.71
C VAL A 75 0.12 6.74 -0.11
N ALA A 76 0.09 5.59 -0.78
CA ALA A 76 -0.79 4.48 -0.41
C ALA A 76 -0.16 3.53 0.62
N ALA A 77 1.16 3.32 0.57
CA ALA A 77 1.85 2.44 1.52
C ALA A 77 1.78 2.90 3.00
N PRO A 78 1.93 4.21 3.35
CA PRO A 78 1.75 4.65 4.74
C PRO A 78 0.32 4.46 5.26
N ILE A 79 -0.69 4.59 4.39
CA ILE A 79 -2.09 4.34 4.76
C ILE A 79 -2.30 2.86 5.12
N PHE A 80 -1.62 1.95 4.41
CA PHE A 80 -1.64 0.51 4.72
C PHE A 80 -1.07 0.22 6.10
N GLN A 81 0.09 0.80 6.41
CA GLN A 81 0.73 0.65 7.73
C GLN A 81 -0.21 1.11 8.85
N ASN A 82 -0.76 2.33 8.75
CA ASN A 82 -1.65 2.87 9.78
C ASN A 82 -2.91 2.02 9.99
N SER A 83 -3.52 1.55 8.90
CA SER A 83 -4.70 0.69 8.97
C SER A 83 -4.39 -0.66 9.63
N SER A 84 -3.22 -1.22 9.33
CA SER A 84 -2.74 -2.48 9.91
C SER A 84 -2.45 -2.37 11.40
N ILE A 85 -1.93 -1.22 11.87
CA ILE A 85 -1.75 -0.95 13.31
C ILE A 85 -3.10 -0.93 14.03
N GLY A 86 -4.12 -0.30 13.43
CA GLY A 86 -5.49 -0.31 13.97
C GLY A 86 -6.00 -1.74 14.16
N ILE A 87 -5.83 -2.59 13.16
CA ILE A 87 -6.27 -4.00 13.20
C ILE A 87 -5.50 -4.81 14.24
N LYS A 88 -4.18 -4.60 14.39
CA LYS A 88 -3.38 -5.24 15.45
C LYS A 88 -4.00 -5.01 16.84
N ARG A 89 -4.47 -3.78 17.10
CA ARG A 89 -5.14 -3.45 18.37
C ARG A 89 -6.44 -4.22 18.56
N PHE A 90 -7.28 -4.33 17.53
CA PHE A 90 -8.52 -5.09 17.62
C PHE A 90 -8.31 -6.61 17.75
N SER A 91 -7.31 -7.18 17.08
CA SER A 91 -7.03 -8.61 17.16
C SER A 91 -6.38 -9.07 18.47
N ASN A 92 -5.86 -8.14 19.28
CA ASN A 92 -5.33 -8.41 20.63
C ASN A 92 -6.34 -8.12 21.75
N VAL A 93 -7.57 -7.70 21.41
CA VAL A 93 -8.68 -7.58 22.36
C VAL A 93 -9.53 -8.84 22.19
N SER A 94 -9.11 -9.93 22.83
CA SER A 94 -9.89 -11.14 23.08
C SER A 94 -9.27 -11.88 24.26
#